data_AF-A0A6L9K887-F1
#
_entry.id   AF-A0A6L9K887-F1
#
_cell.length_a   1.000
_cell.length_b   1.000
_cell.length_c   1.000
_cell.angle_alpha   90.00
_cell.angle_beta   90.00
_cell.angle_gamma   90.00
#
_symmetry.space_group_name_H-M   'P 1'
#
loop_
_entity.id
_entity.type
_entity.pdbx_description
1 polymer ?
#
loop_
_entity_poly.entity_id
_entity_poly.type
_entity_poly.pdbx_seq_one_letter_code
_entity_poly.pdbx_strand_id
1 'polypeptide(L)'
;MKKLLLTFMAVCISAAMFAQTGDYFVDASRDDDSGAGTSWATARKTFTQVNALSNPTSFKNVFVAQGTYTKQFTGSTKRLNFYGGFPAGGGDFSARNWKIYPTIIDGNYPTNISASTLSFSTYPIIFDGFIVQNCYATTSEKGSGIKISNDGTVSNCIIRGCVSDPSNGNGASAVLLVASSSKIPKLINCEIYGNYTVSTGMYRTYNGNSVNILDGGTVQNCKIYNNSNLFTDPNSGNLGGDGAIYIRNNTVEPLMNDVNVINNVVFNNSAKNCSGIFISLNQTVDYTTKKINIVNNTFANNKAITGNEGFLKVSLSDIALDAAVNTSPDKININNNIFWGNKDVAVATVPTASIAKTTFTYNAIEGSISGLNASNISLSATNETNVKFTLPSITTGCSITKSVIDNLISADENSATIQATNWSISGTSACVNAGSTAALTATGITVTTDFAGNDRIFGTTSIDIGAYETSGTTAVETTKKNEFQLISVAGGIQLDAVSAQVFNFSGQQIWKGNVKGQFIALPAGNYIVKATTANAVQNIGKVSVK
;
A
#
# COMPACT_ATOMS: atom_id res chain seq x y z
N MET A 1 -10.52 -58.82 -38.98
CA MET A 1 -10.43 -59.39 -37.61
C MET A 1 -9.00 -59.25 -37.13
N LYS A 2 -8.84 -58.76 -35.89
CA LYS A 2 -7.60 -58.66 -35.09
C LYS A 2 -6.65 -57.49 -35.42
N LYS A 3 -6.28 -56.79 -34.34
CA LYS A 3 -5.19 -55.81 -34.16
C LYS A 3 -5.53 -54.33 -34.39
N LEU A 4 -6.34 -53.75 -33.50
CA LEU A 4 -6.13 -52.38 -33.02
C LEU A 4 -6.95 -52.09 -31.74
N LEU A 5 -6.74 -52.86 -30.68
CA LEU A 5 -7.41 -52.63 -29.40
C LEU A 5 -6.52 -53.10 -28.24
N LEU A 6 -5.37 -52.45 -28.05
CA LEU A 6 -4.62 -52.50 -26.80
C LEU A 6 -3.55 -51.40 -26.85
N THR A 7 -3.51 -50.56 -25.81
CA THR A 7 -2.54 -49.49 -25.47
C THR A 7 -3.17 -48.10 -25.40
N PHE A 8 -4.20 -47.95 -24.57
CA PHE A 8 -4.60 -46.65 -24.00
C PHE A 8 -5.11 -46.85 -22.56
N MET A 9 -4.45 -47.72 -21.82
CA MET A 9 -4.69 -47.92 -20.39
C MET A 9 -3.34 -47.90 -19.68
N ALA A 10 -3.25 -47.06 -18.66
CA ALA A 10 -2.15 -46.94 -17.69
C ALA A 10 -0.86 -46.23 -18.15
N VAL A 11 -0.89 -44.90 -18.22
CA VAL A 11 0.06 -44.02 -17.48
C VAL A 11 -0.64 -42.67 -17.16
N CYS A 12 -1.76 -42.72 -16.44
CA CYS A 12 -2.06 -41.62 -15.52
C CYS A 12 -1.44 -42.03 -14.20
N ILE A 13 -0.12 -41.86 -14.08
CA ILE A 13 0.51 -41.79 -12.76
C ILE A 13 0.03 -40.44 -12.20
N SER A 14 -1.20 -40.41 -11.67
CA SER A 14 -1.51 -39.46 -10.63
C SER A 14 -0.48 -39.75 -9.56
N ALA A 15 0.40 -38.78 -9.29
CA ALA A 15 1.21 -38.79 -8.09
C ALA A 15 0.23 -38.76 -6.91
N ALA A 16 -0.27 -39.93 -6.52
CA ALA A 16 -0.79 -40.15 -5.19
C ALA A 16 0.43 -39.92 -4.30
N MET A 17 0.56 -38.71 -3.78
CA MET A 17 1.44 -38.46 -2.65
C MET A 17 0.87 -39.29 -1.51
N PHE A 18 1.31 -40.55 -1.42
CA PHE A 18 1.10 -41.35 -0.24
C PHE A 18 1.63 -40.54 0.93
N ALA A 19 0.78 -40.26 1.91
CA ALA A 19 1.19 -39.65 3.16
C ALA A 19 2.46 -40.35 3.66
N GLN A 20 3.46 -39.56 4.04
CA GLN A 20 4.68 -40.16 4.56
C GLN A 20 4.30 -40.94 5.83
N THR A 21 4.93 -42.08 6.07
CA THR A 21 4.72 -42.81 7.32
C THR A 21 4.93 -41.85 8.50
N GLY A 22 3.86 -41.63 9.29
CA GLY A 22 3.85 -40.74 10.45
C GLY A 22 3.28 -39.33 10.24
N ASP A 23 2.64 -39.03 9.11
CA ASP A 23 1.79 -37.83 8.98
C ASP A 23 0.49 -37.97 9.80
N TYR A 24 -0.12 -36.82 10.12
CA TYR A 24 -1.31 -36.73 10.96
C TYR A 24 -2.51 -36.12 10.24
N PHE A 25 -3.72 -36.54 10.63
CA PHE A 25 -4.97 -36.12 10.01
C PHE A 25 -5.96 -35.65 11.06
N VAL A 26 -6.62 -34.52 10.79
CA VAL A 26 -7.60 -33.88 11.67
C VAL A 26 -8.87 -33.55 10.90
N ASP A 27 -10.03 -33.95 11.41
CA ASP A 27 -11.33 -33.76 10.76
C ASP A 27 -12.43 -33.45 11.79
N ALA A 28 -12.96 -32.22 11.74
CA ALA A 28 -14.00 -31.75 12.67
C ALA A 28 -15.32 -32.52 12.55
N SER A 29 -15.57 -33.22 11.43
CA SER A 29 -16.79 -33.99 11.20
C SER A 29 -16.85 -35.31 11.97
N ARG A 30 -15.74 -35.75 12.57
CA ARG A 30 -15.72 -36.93 13.42
C ARG A 30 -16.55 -36.76 14.67
N ASP A 31 -17.09 -37.86 15.17
CA ASP A 31 -17.84 -37.87 16.43
C ASP A 31 -16.93 -37.56 17.63
N ASP A 32 -15.72 -38.13 17.65
CA ASP A 32 -14.77 -38.00 18.74
C ASP A 32 -13.28 -38.05 18.31
N ASP A 33 -12.40 -37.93 19.30
CA ASP A 33 -10.94 -37.95 19.16
C ASP A 33 -10.32 -39.36 19.24
N SER A 34 -11.11 -40.44 19.17
CA SER A 34 -10.62 -41.82 19.37
C SER A 34 -9.76 -42.35 18.22
N GLY A 35 -9.87 -41.78 17.02
CA GLY A 35 -9.11 -42.21 15.84
C GLY A 35 -7.60 -42.02 16.03
N ALA A 36 -6.76 -42.88 15.45
CA ALA A 36 -5.30 -42.81 15.64
C ALA A 36 -4.64 -41.53 15.08
N GLY A 37 -5.27 -40.91 14.08
CA GLY A 37 -4.79 -39.74 13.36
C GLY A 37 -3.88 -40.07 12.19
N THR A 38 -3.73 -41.33 11.77
CA THR A 38 -2.74 -41.78 10.75
C THR A 38 -3.30 -41.89 9.33
N SER A 39 -4.59 -41.64 9.15
CA SER A 39 -5.29 -41.55 7.86
C SER A 39 -6.53 -40.70 8.03
N TRP A 40 -7.20 -40.30 6.94
CA TRP A 40 -8.50 -39.62 7.03
C TRP A 40 -9.56 -40.48 7.72
N ALA A 41 -9.65 -41.78 7.40
CA ALA A 41 -10.59 -42.71 8.03
C ALA A 41 -10.37 -42.84 9.55
N THR A 42 -9.13 -42.64 10.01
CA THR A 42 -8.75 -42.68 11.43
C THR A 42 -8.38 -41.31 11.97
N ALA A 43 -8.78 -40.20 11.34
CA ALA A 43 -8.39 -38.85 11.74
C ALA A 43 -8.73 -38.54 13.22
N ARG A 44 -8.09 -37.54 13.81
CA ARG A 44 -8.51 -36.96 15.10
C ARG A 44 -9.60 -35.93 14.86
N LYS A 45 -10.48 -35.67 15.84
CA LYS A 45 -11.49 -34.60 15.73
C LYS A 45 -10.89 -33.23 15.99
N THR A 46 -9.97 -33.13 16.93
CA THR A 46 -9.44 -31.87 17.43
C THR A 46 -7.92 -31.80 17.37
N PHE A 47 -7.40 -30.58 17.41
CA PHE A 47 -5.97 -30.33 17.52
C PHE A 47 -5.36 -30.73 18.87
N THR A 48 -6.18 -30.85 19.94
CA THR A 48 -5.69 -31.18 21.29
C THR A 48 -4.87 -32.48 21.28
N GLN A 49 -5.33 -33.50 20.55
CA GLN A 49 -4.61 -34.76 20.47
C GLN A 49 -3.34 -34.66 19.63
N VAL A 50 -3.33 -33.89 18.55
CA VAL A 50 -2.11 -33.61 17.77
C VAL A 50 -1.07 -32.87 18.64
N ASN A 51 -1.54 -31.97 19.50
CA ASN A 51 -0.71 -31.27 20.48
C ASN A 51 -0.27 -32.15 21.66
N ALA A 52 -0.92 -33.29 21.92
CA ALA A 52 -0.50 -34.26 22.95
C ALA A 52 0.59 -35.24 22.46
N LEU A 53 0.82 -35.36 21.15
CA LEU A 53 1.86 -36.24 20.59
C LEU A 53 3.27 -35.91 21.12
N SER A 54 4.19 -36.87 21.16
CA SER A 54 5.60 -36.54 21.37
C SER A 54 6.15 -35.69 20.22
N ASN A 55 7.16 -34.87 20.48
CA ASN A 55 7.82 -34.09 19.41
C ASN A 55 8.53 -35.04 18.44
N PRO A 56 8.16 -35.08 17.14
CA PRO A 56 8.78 -36.01 16.21
C PRO A 56 10.26 -35.66 15.95
N THR A 57 11.07 -36.70 15.71
CA THR A 57 12.50 -36.56 15.39
C THR A 57 12.74 -35.91 14.03
N SER A 58 11.75 -35.94 13.14
CA SER A 58 11.72 -35.32 11.81
C SER A 58 10.45 -34.49 11.63
N PHE A 59 10.42 -33.60 10.65
CA PHE A 59 9.19 -32.87 10.30
C PHE A 59 8.10 -33.83 9.84
N LYS A 60 6.88 -33.63 10.35
CA LYS A 60 5.66 -34.34 9.91
C LYS A 60 4.62 -33.34 9.45
N ASN A 61 3.74 -33.79 8.57
CA ASN A 61 2.63 -32.99 8.07
C ASN A 61 1.37 -33.30 8.87
N VAL A 62 0.56 -32.27 9.10
CA VAL A 62 -0.75 -32.34 9.70
C VAL A 62 -1.74 -31.81 8.67
N PHE A 63 -2.54 -32.71 8.10
CA PHE A 63 -3.57 -32.38 7.13
C PHE A 63 -4.90 -32.18 7.85
N VAL A 64 -5.56 -31.07 7.58
CA VAL A 64 -6.76 -30.66 8.31
C VAL A 64 -7.92 -30.45 7.33
N ALA A 65 -8.99 -31.21 7.54
CA ALA A 65 -10.22 -31.07 6.77
C ALA A 65 -10.89 -29.70 7.02
N GLN A 66 -11.84 -29.36 6.16
CA GLN A 66 -12.71 -28.22 6.37
C GLN A 66 -13.52 -28.41 7.65
N GLY A 67 -13.87 -27.30 8.28
CA GLY A 67 -14.62 -27.29 9.52
C GLY A 67 -14.11 -26.24 10.48
N THR A 68 -14.80 -26.11 11.62
CA THR A 68 -14.48 -25.12 12.65
C THR A 68 -13.92 -25.83 13.89
N TYR A 69 -12.77 -25.36 14.35
CA TYR A 69 -12.01 -25.92 15.46
C TYR A 69 -11.91 -24.86 16.57
N THR A 70 -12.67 -25.04 17.66
CA THR A 70 -12.92 -24.02 18.71
C THR A 70 -12.09 -24.18 19.99
N LYS A 71 -11.17 -25.16 20.05
CA LYS A 71 -10.30 -25.38 21.21
C LYS A 71 -8.93 -24.76 20.99
N GLN A 72 -8.32 -24.26 22.07
CA GLN A 72 -7.00 -23.64 22.05
C GLN A 72 -5.98 -24.57 21.40
N PHE A 73 -5.61 -24.22 20.17
CA PHE A 73 -4.31 -24.60 19.66
C PHE A 73 -3.30 -23.71 20.36
N THR A 74 -2.84 -24.13 21.53
CA THR A 74 -1.63 -23.56 22.09
C THR A 74 -0.50 -24.03 21.19
N GLY A 75 0.17 -23.06 20.56
CA GLY A 75 1.17 -23.24 19.53
C GLY A 75 2.05 -24.50 19.61
N SER A 76 2.34 -25.10 18.47
CA SER A 76 3.20 -26.29 18.41
C SER A 76 4.67 -25.90 18.57
N THR A 77 5.31 -26.36 19.65
CA THR A 77 6.77 -26.38 19.78
C THR A 77 7.39 -27.56 19.03
N LYS A 78 6.63 -28.24 18.16
CA LYS A 78 7.02 -29.47 17.51
C LYS A 78 7.38 -29.25 16.06
N ARG A 79 8.06 -30.24 15.46
CA ARG A 79 8.37 -30.27 14.02
C ARG A 79 7.12 -30.70 13.22
N LEU A 80 6.07 -29.89 13.25
CA LEU A 80 4.81 -30.14 12.56
C LEU A 80 4.49 -29.02 11.58
N ASN A 81 4.28 -29.39 10.31
CA ASN A 81 3.73 -28.52 9.28
C ASN A 81 2.22 -28.71 9.21
N PHE A 82 1.46 -27.63 9.07
CA PHE A 82 0.00 -27.64 9.08
C PHE A 82 -0.53 -27.20 7.73
N TYR A 83 -1.45 -27.98 7.18
CA TYR A 83 -2.11 -27.70 5.91
C TYR A 83 -3.63 -27.83 6.07
N GLY A 84 -4.33 -26.70 6.02
CA GLY A 84 -5.79 -26.62 5.93
C GLY A 84 -6.25 -26.64 4.47
N GLY A 85 -7.55 -26.74 4.23
CA GLY A 85 -8.10 -26.66 2.88
C GLY A 85 -8.52 -27.99 2.26
N PHE A 86 -8.72 -29.04 3.04
CA PHE A 86 -9.16 -30.35 2.52
C PHE A 86 -10.68 -30.53 2.65
N PRO A 87 -11.35 -31.29 1.77
CA PRO A 87 -12.77 -31.61 1.92
C PRO A 87 -13.09 -32.29 3.26
N ALA A 88 -14.37 -32.32 3.66
CA ALA A 88 -14.81 -33.10 4.81
C ALA A 88 -14.62 -34.60 4.52
N GLY A 89 -14.15 -35.37 5.50
CA GLY A 89 -13.69 -36.74 5.27
C GLY A 89 -12.31 -36.81 4.60
N GLY A 90 -11.70 -35.68 4.28
CA GLY A 90 -10.37 -35.60 3.70
C GLY A 90 -10.29 -35.69 2.18
N GLY A 91 -9.07 -35.85 1.69
CA GLY A 91 -8.74 -36.03 0.28
C GLY A 91 -7.24 -36.01 0.05
N ASP A 92 -6.82 -36.27 -1.19
CA ASP A 92 -5.43 -36.12 -1.60
C ASP A 92 -5.03 -34.63 -1.62
N PHE A 93 -3.72 -34.37 -1.60
CA PHE A 93 -3.21 -33.00 -1.65
C PHE A 93 -3.66 -32.23 -2.91
N SER A 94 -3.90 -32.92 -4.03
CA SER A 94 -4.45 -32.32 -5.26
C SER A 94 -5.90 -31.84 -5.12
N ALA A 95 -6.65 -32.43 -4.18
CA ALA A 95 -8.01 -31.99 -3.85
C ALA A 95 -8.02 -30.79 -2.88
N ARG A 96 -6.85 -30.40 -2.35
CA ARG A 96 -6.73 -29.27 -1.42
C ARG A 96 -7.08 -27.96 -2.13
N ASN A 97 -8.05 -27.25 -1.57
CA ASN A 97 -8.41 -25.91 -1.99
C ASN A 97 -8.91 -25.12 -0.78
N TRP A 98 -8.03 -24.34 -0.16
CA TRP A 98 -8.30 -23.58 1.05
C TRP A 98 -9.40 -22.51 0.90
N LYS A 99 -9.72 -22.10 -0.33
CA LYS A 99 -10.83 -21.17 -0.61
C LYS A 99 -12.18 -21.88 -0.65
N ILE A 100 -12.22 -23.11 -1.17
CA ILE A 100 -13.47 -23.90 -1.28
C ILE A 100 -13.75 -24.69 0.00
N TYR A 101 -12.71 -25.18 0.67
CA TYR A 101 -12.80 -26.07 1.83
C TYR A 101 -12.20 -25.40 3.08
N PRO A 102 -12.86 -24.37 3.64
CA PRO A 102 -12.26 -23.57 4.70
C PRO A 102 -12.00 -24.39 5.98
N THR A 103 -10.76 -24.36 6.43
CA THR A 103 -10.35 -24.87 7.74
C THR A 103 -10.24 -23.69 8.70
N ILE A 104 -11.15 -23.60 9.66
CA ILE A 104 -11.32 -22.45 10.55
C ILE A 104 -10.81 -22.79 11.95
N ILE A 105 -9.80 -22.08 12.42
CA ILE A 105 -9.43 -22.04 13.83
C ILE A 105 -10.13 -20.83 14.45
N ASP A 106 -11.03 -21.10 15.38
CA ASP A 106 -11.86 -20.08 16.03
C ASP A 106 -11.49 -19.97 17.51
N GLY A 107 -11.00 -18.80 17.91
CA GLY A 107 -10.65 -18.52 19.31
C GLY A 107 -11.86 -18.31 20.22
N ASN A 108 -13.07 -18.24 19.67
CA ASN A 108 -14.34 -18.08 20.36
C ASN A 108 -14.47 -16.78 21.20
N TYR A 109 -13.68 -15.74 20.87
CA TYR A 109 -13.85 -14.40 21.44
C TYR A 109 -15.19 -13.77 20.98
N PRO A 110 -15.93 -13.04 21.84
CA PRO A 110 -15.59 -12.63 23.21
C PRO A 110 -15.98 -13.63 24.30
N THR A 111 -16.62 -14.74 23.95
CA THR A 111 -17.11 -15.71 24.96
C THR A 111 -15.97 -16.43 25.69
N ASN A 112 -14.80 -16.55 25.07
CA ASN A 112 -13.58 -17.04 25.69
C ASN A 112 -12.46 -15.99 25.60
N ILE A 113 -12.11 -15.41 26.74
CA ILE A 113 -11.02 -14.43 26.89
C ILE A 113 -9.67 -15.08 27.19
N SER A 114 -9.57 -16.40 27.14
CA SER A 114 -8.30 -17.10 27.36
C SER A 114 -7.43 -17.00 26.12
N ALA A 115 -6.17 -16.61 26.28
CA ALA A 115 -5.26 -16.33 25.15
C ALA A 115 -5.22 -17.49 24.12
N SER A 116 -5.64 -17.22 22.89
CA SER A 116 -5.82 -18.21 21.81
C SER A 116 -4.81 -18.03 20.67
N THR A 117 -3.58 -17.67 21.02
CA THR A 117 -2.48 -17.47 20.07
C THR A 117 -1.93 -18.78 19.53
N LEU A 118 -1.87 -18.89 18.19
CA LEU A 118 -1.07 -19.90 17.50
C LEU A 118 0.41 -19.49 17.56
N SER A 119 1.22 -20.12 18.41
CA SER A 119 2.64 -19.76 18.61
C SER A 119 3.63 -20.80 18.09
N PHE A 120 4.46 -20.42 17.12
CA PHE A 120 5.40 -21.30 16.46
C PHE A 120 6.82 -20.80 16.66
N SER A 121 7.43 -21.16 17.78
CA SER A 121 8.63 -20.47 18.29
C SER A 121 9.92 -21.29 18.25
N THR A 122 9.88 -22.58 17.89
CA THR A 122 11.06 -23.46 17.99
C THR A 122 11.61 -23.90 16.64
N TYR A 123 10.74 -24.23 15.70
CA TYR A 123 11.12 -24.83 14.42
C TYR A 123 10.55 -24.03 13.23
N PRO A 124 11.18 -24.12 12.03
CA PRO A 124 10.68 -23.53 10.79
C PRO A 124 9.45 -24.27 10.28
N ILE A 125 8.31 -24.06 10.93
CA ILE A 125 7.06 -24.72 10.58
C ILE A 125 6.37 -23.99 9.42
N ILE A 126 5.62 -24.76 8.63
CA ILE A 126 4.70 -24.24 7.62
C ILE A 126 3.29 -24.23 8.22
N PHE A 127 2.59 -23.11 8.09
CA PHE A 127 1.19 -22.96 8.46
C PHE A 127 0.42 -22.39 7.27
N ASP A 128 -0.31 -23.25 6.56
CA ASP A 128 -0.81 -22.94 5.21
C ASP A 128 -2.31 -23.24 5.03
N GLY A 129 -3.07 -22.26 4.53
CA GLY A 129 -4.46 -22.45 4.10
C GLY A 129 -5.50 -22.48 5.22
N PHE A 130 -5.34 -21.67 6.26
CA PHE A 130 -6.25 -21.60 7.40
C PHE A 130 -6.98 -20.25 7.46
N ILE A 131 -8.17 -20.25 8.05
CA ILE A 131 -8.83 -19.06 8.57
C ILE A 131 -8.61 -19.05 10.08
N VAL A 132 -7.97 -18.01 10.61
CA VAL A 132 -7.77 -17.80 12.04
C VAL A 132 -8.63 -16.62 12.45
N GLN A 133 -9.59 -16.85 13.35
CA GLN A 133 -10.56 -15.82 13.70
C GLN A 133 -10.98 -15.80 15.16
N ASN A 134 -11.54 -14.67 15.59
CA ASN A 134 -12.08 -14.46 16.93
C ASN A 134 -11.07 -14.87 18.02
N CYS A 135 -9.79 -14.62 17.78
CA CYS A 135 -8.74 -14.93 18.75
C CYS A 135 -8.52 -13.74 19.69
N TYR A 136 -8.00 -14.02 20.88
CA TYR A 136 -7.73 -13.00 21.90
C TYR A 136 -6.34 -13.22 22.48
N ALA A 137 -5.59 -12.14 22.74
CA ALA A 137 -4.33 -12.22 23.49
C ALA A 137 -4.22 -11.07 24.49
N THR A 138 -3.91 -11.40 25.75
CA THR A 138 -3.78 -10.46 26.88
C THR A 138 -2.36 -10.21 27.36
N THR A 139 -1.38 -10.94 26.82
CA THR A 139 0.01 -10.92 27.31
C THR A 139 0.94 -10.35 26.27
N SER A 140 2.04 -9.74 26.74
CA SER A 140 3.13 -9.25 25.90
C SER A 140 3.60 -10.27 24.84
N GLU A 141 3.97 -9.75 23.68
CA GLU A 141 4.68 -10.45 22.60
C GLU A 141 3.97 -11.70 22.07
N LYS A 142 2.64 -11.62 22.01
CA LYS A 142 1.80 -12.61 21.33
C LYS A 142 1.03 -11.94 20.19
N GLY A 143 1.01 -12.61 19.05
CA GLY A 143 -0.02 -12.32 18.05
C GLY A 143 -1.37 -12.80 18.59
N SER A 144 -2.43 -11.99 18.54
CA SER A 144 -3.77 -12.45 18.93
C SER A 144 -4.22 -13.61 18.07
N GLY A 145 -3.92 -13.59 16.76
CA GLY A 145 -4.09 -14.74 15.87
C GLY A 145 -2.84 -15.64 15.84
N ILE A 146 -1.77 -15.15 15.21
CA ILE A 146 -0.58 -15.96 14.91
C ILE A 146 0.70 -15.29 15.43
N LYS A 147 1.56 -16.06 16.09
CA LYS A 147 2.97 -15.77 16.34
C LYS A 147 3.82 -16.81 15.59
N ILE A 148 4.70 -16.35 14.73
CA ILE A 148 5.63 -17.20 13.98
C ILE A 148 7.06 -16.71 14.17
N SER A 149 7.98 -17.65 14.34
CA SER A 149 9.40 -17.39 14.54
C SER A 149 10.26 -18.40 13.78
N ASN A 150 11.57 -18.24 13.83
CA ASN A 150 12.55 -19.26 13.40
C ASN A 150 12.37 -19.79 11.97
N ASP A 151 12.35 -18.91 10.95
CA ASP A 151 12.15 -19.27 9.53
C ASP A 151 10.78 -19.92 9.23
N GLY A 152 9.86 -19.88 10.18
CA GLY A 152 8.51 -20.36 9.96
C GLY A 152 7.77 -19.53 8.91
N THR A 153 6.88 -20.17 8.17
CA THR A 153 6.11 -19.55 7.07
C THR A 153 4.62 -19.69 7.32
N VAL A 154 3.92 -18.56 7.32
CA VAL A 154 2.46 -18.48 7.29
C VAL A 154 2.06 -18.11 5.86
N SER A 155 1.29 -18.95 5.19
CA SER A 155 0.89 -18.72 3.81
C SER A 155 -0.57 -18.99 3.52
N ASN A 156 -1.14 -18.27 2.56
CA ASN A 156 -2.51 -18.49 2.06
C ASN A 156 -3.55 -18.52 3.20
N CYS A 157 -3.34 -17.72 4.25
CA CYS A 157 -4.19 -17.68 5.42
C CYS A 157 -5.06 -16.42 5.42
N ILE A 158 -6.21 -16.51 6.08
CA ILE A 158 -7.05 -15.37 6.43
C ILE A 158 -6.98 -15.19 7.95
N ILE A 159 -6.61 -13.99 8.42
CA ILE A 159 -6.54 -13.65 9.84
C ILE A 159 -7.49 -12.49 10.11
N ARG A 160 -8.57 -12.73 10.86
CA ARG A 160 -9.64 -11.74 11.02
C ARG A 160 -10.33 -11.73 12.37
N GLY A 161 -10.85 -10.57 12.77
CA GLY A 161 -11.61 -10.46 14.03
C GLY A 161 -10.79 -10.85 15.26
N CYS A 162 -9.46 -10.88 15.16
CA CYS A 162 -8.58 -11.14 16.28
C CYS A 162 -8.37 -9.87 17.07
N VAL A 163 -8.31 -10.03 18.39
CA VAL A 163 -8.30 -8.94 19.34
C VAL A 163 -7.06 -9.02 20.21
N SER A 164 -6.28 -7.95 20.17
CA SER A 164 -5.06 -7.79 20.95
C SER A 164 -5.34 -6.86 22.13
N ASP A 165 -5.13 -7.34 23.35
CA ASP A 165 -5.18 -6.54 24.58
C ASP A 165 -3.76 -6.45 25.18
N PRO A 166 -3.07 -5.32 25.02
CA PRO A 166 -1.72 -5.12 25.52
C PRO A 166 -1.70 -4.72 27.00
N SER A 167 -2.80 -4.90 27.75
CA SER A 167 -2.88 -4.58 29.18
C SER A 167 -1.71 -5.15 30.01
N ASN A 168 -1.05 -6.22 29.55
CA ASN A 168 0.15 -6.79 30.19
C ASN A 168 1.42 -6.78 29.31
N GLY A 169 1.58 -5.83 28.39
CA GLY A 169 2.89 -5.47 27.81
C GLY A 169 2.96 -5.30 26.29
N ASN A 170 4.19 -5.25 25.75
CA ASN A 170 4.48 -4.78 24.39
C ASN A 170 4.14 -5.79 23.28
N GLY A 171 3.76 -5.28 22.10
CA GLY A 171 3.87 -6.00 20.84
C GLY A 171 2.66 -6.82 20.41
N ALA A 172 1.48 -6.59 21.01
CA ALA A 172 0.26 -7.30 20.61
C ALA A 172 -0.18 -6.84 19.21
N SER A 173 -0.48 -7.80 18.32
CA SER A 173 -0.94 -7.60 16.93
C SER A 173 -1.71 -8.83 16.45
N ALA A 174 -2.44 -8.79 15.33
CA ALA A 174 -3.08 -10.01 14.79
C ALA A 174 -2.04 -11.09 14.41
N VAL A 175 -0.93 -10.65 13.81
CA VAL A 175 0.19 -11.48 13.39
C VAL A 175 1.50 -10.90 13.91
N LEU A 176 2.25 -11.68 14.68
CA LEU A 176 3.59 -11.35 15.16
C LEU A 176 4.64 -12.22 14.47
N LEU A 177 5.55 -11.59 13.73
CA LEU A 177 6.76 -12.19 13.19
C LEU A 177 7.91 -11.88 14.13
N VAL A 178 8.61 -12.90 14.62
CA VAL A 178 9.81 -12.73 15.47
C VAL A 178 11.00 -13.43 14.83
N ALA A 179 11.96 -12.67 14.35
CA ALA A 179 13.21 -13.22 13.87
C ALA A 179 14.18 -13.52 15.01
N SER A 180 15.17 -14.38 14.74
CA SER A 180 16.37 -14.57 15.55
C SER A 180 17.59 -14.40 14.66
N SER A 181 18.82 -14.34 15.22
CA SER A 181 20.09 -13.95 14.55
C SER A 181 20.40 -14.47 13.12
N SER A 182 19.71 -15.50 12.63
CA SER A 182 19.82 -16.01 11.25
C SER A 182 18.50 -16.49 10.65
N LYS A 183 17.38 -16.32 11.35
CA LYS A 183 16.10 -16.94 11.00
C LYS A 183 15.03 -15.89 10.77
N ILE A 184 14.47 -15.85 9.57
CA ILE A 184 13.57 -14.83 9.06
C ILE A 184 12.18 -15.43 8.82
N PRO A 185 11.22 -15.22 9.74
CA PRO A 185 9.85 -15.67 9.54
C PRO A 185 9.18 -14.97 8.34
N LYS A 186 8.21 -15.65 7.73
CA LYS A 186 7.56 -15.19 6.50
C LYS A 186 6.03 -15.21 6.62
N LEU A 187 5.39 -14.18 6.08
CA LEU A 187 3.95 -14.03 5.90
C LEU A 187 3.68 -13.78 4.42
N ILE A 188 3.07 -14.73 3.72
CA ILE A 188 3.00 -14.75 2.25
C ILE A 188 1.58 -15.02 1.77
N ASN A 189 1.08 -14.22 0.82
CA ASN A 189 -0.24 -14.43 0.20
C ASN A 189 -1.39 -14.51 1.23
N CYS A 190 -1.31 -13.72 2.31
CA CYS A 190 -2.30 -13.73 3.38
C CYS A 190 -3.26 -12.54 3.29
N GLU A 191 -4.44 -12.69 3.91
CA GLU A 191 -5.42 -11.64 4.06
C GLU A 191 -5.64 -11.34 5.55
N ILE A 192 -5.41 -10.10 5.98
CA ILE A 192 -5.45 -9.69 7.38
C ILE A 192 -6.42 -8.52 7.53
N TYR A 193 -7.57 -8.74 8.16
CA TYR A 193 -8.60 -7.70 8.24
C TYR A 193 -9.54 -7.76 9.44
N GLY A 194 -10.12 -6.61 9.79
CA GLY A 194 -11.07 -6.52 10.90
C GLY A 194 -10.48 -6.93 12.24
N ASN A 195 -9.15 -6.94 12.36
CA ASN A 195 -8.47 -7.16 13.62
C ASN A 195 -8.36 -5.84 14.35
N TYR A 196 -8.39 -5.90 15.68
CA TYR A 196 -8.27 -4.69 16.46
C TYR A 196 -7.53 -4.86 17.76
N THR A 197 -6.82 -3.79 18.13
CA THR A 197 -6.20 -3.71 19.45
C THR A 197 -7.12 -2.91 20.36
N VAL A 198 -7.52 -3.52 21.47
CA VAL A 198 -8.18 -2.83 22.59
C VAL A 198 -7.11 -2.54 23.62
N SER A 199 -7.06 -1.33 24.18
CA SER A 199 -6.27 -1.10 25.39
C SER A 199 -7.16 -0.49 26.44
N THR A 200 -7.32 -1.19 27.56
CA THR A 200 -8.01 -0.68 28.75
C THR A 200 -7.04 -0.20 29.83
N GLY A 201 -5.73 -0.35 29.62
CA GLY A 201 -4.68 -0.08 30.60
C GLY A 201 -3.75 1.09 30.25
N MET A 202 -3.24 1.77 31.28
CA MET A 202 -2.37 2.96 31.19
C MET A 202 -0.93 2.68 30.72
N TYR A 203 -0.58 1.46 30.30
CA TYR A 203 0.81 1.11 30.00
C TYR A 203 1.21 1.53 28.58
N ARG A 204 2.29 2.33 28.51
CA ARG A 204 2.97 2.77 27.29
C ARG A 204 3.49 1.54 26.54
N THR A 205 2.74 1.06 25.56
CA THR A 205 3.13 -0.15 24.84
C THR A 205 3.12 0.05 23.33
N TYR A 206 4.22 -0.39 22.73
CA TYR A 206 4.49 -0.37 21.31
C TYR A 206 3.72 -1.49 20.62
N ASN A 207 2.61 -1.18 19.94
CA ASN A 207 1.70 -2.20 19.39
C ASN A 207 1.39 -1.95 17.92
N GLY A 208 1.46 -3.03 17.14
CA GLY A 208 1.03 -3.08 15.75
C GLY A 208 -0.41 -3.57 15.65
N ASN A 209 -1.21 -3.01 14.75
CA ASN A 209 -2.64 -3.33 14.71
C ASN A 209 -2.89 -4.69 14.04
N SER A 210 -2.14 -4.94 12.97
CA SER A 210 -2.36 -6.12 12.11
C SER A 210 -1.12 -7.00 12.09
N VAL A 211 0.02 -6.46 11.65
CA VAL A 211 1.27 -7.20 11.55
C VAL A 211 2.36 -6.49 12.35
N ASN A 212 3.03 -7.22 13.24
CA ASN A 212 4.22 -6.76 13.96
C ASN A 212 5.43 -7.58 13.53
N ILE A 213 6.48 -6.92 13.07
CA ILE A 213 7.75 -7.52 12.64
C ILE A 213 8.79 -7.13 13.68
N LEU A 214 9.19 -8.10 14.49
CA LEU A 214 10.19 -7.97 15.54
C LEU A 214 11.50 -8.60 15.09
N ASP A 215 12.58 -7.81 15.06
CA ASP A 215 13.95 -8.23 14.74
C ASP A 215 14.18 -8.76 13.32
N GLY A 216 13.18 -8.67 12.44
CA GLY A 216 13.27 -9.16 11.06
C GLY A 216 12.04 -9.94 10.61
N GLY A 217 11.85 -10.05 9.30
CA GLY A 217 10.74 -10.81 8.74
C GLY A 217 10.39 -10.40 7.31
N THR A 218 9.65 -11.27 6.62
CA THR A 218 9.14 -10.97 5.27
C THR A 218 7.61 -10.96 5.28
N VAL A 219 7.01 -9.87 4.79
CA VAL A 219 5.58 -9.74 4.52
C VAL A 219 5.41 -9.49 3.02
N GLN A 220 4.84 -10.45 2.31
CA GLN A 220 4.81 -10.44 0.86
C GLN A 220 3.44 -10.81 0.29
N ASN A 221 3.01 -10.09 -0.75
CA ASN A 221 1.77 -10.36 -1.48
C ASN A 221 0.52 -10.42 -0.58
N CYS A 222 0.52 -9.68 0.54
CA CYS A 222 -0.57 -9.71 1.50
C CYS A 222 -1.57 -8.56 1.26
N LYS A 223 -2.83 -8.79 1.67
CA LYS A 223 -3.86 -7.77 1.77
C LYS A 223 -4.11 -7.46 3.24
N ILE A 224 -3.91 -6.21 3.66
CA ILE A 224 -4.03 -5.79 5.06
C ILE A 224 -5.00 -4.62 5.15
N TYR A 225 -6.20 -4.82 5.68
CA TYR A 225 -7.22 -3.78 5.59
C TYR A 225 -8.27 -3.78 6.70
N ASN A 226 -8.93 -2.64 6.89
CA ASN A 226 -9.97 -2.47 7.92
C ASN A 226 -9.52 -2.94 9.33
N ASN A 227 -8.22 -2.88 9.63
CA ASN A 227 -7.73 -3.14 10.97
C ASN A 227 -7.75 -1.82 11.75
N SER A 228 -8.06 -1.90 13.04
CA SER A 228 -8.17 -0.70 13.88
C SER A 228 -7.32 -0.82 15.13
N ASN A 229 -6.83 0.31 15.62
CA ASN A 229 -6.29 0.39 16.98
C ASN A 229 -6.98 1.54 17.67
N LEU A 230 -7.96 1.12 18.46
CA LEU A 230 -8.82 1.99 19.24
C LEU A 230 -8.16 2.16 20.60
N PHE A 231 -7.04 2.87 20.62
CA PHE A 231 -6.49 3.38 21.87
C PHE A 231 -7.35 4.57 22.29
N THR A 232 -8.30 4.31 23.19
CA THR A 232 -9.22 5.34 23.70
C THR A 232 -8.61 6.16 24.84
N ASP A 233 -7.44 5.80 25.36
CA ASP A 233 -6.81 6.55 26.45
C ASP A 233 -6.22 7.88 25.93
N PRO A 234 -6.82 9.03 26.28
CA PRO A 234 -6.29 10.34 25.90
C PRO A 234 -4.99 10.68 26.65
N ASN A 235 -4.69 10.00 27.77
CA ASN A 235 -3.56 10.28 28.64
C ASN A 235 -2.33 9.41 28.35
N SER A 236 -2.45 8.36 27.53
CA SER A 236 -1.31 7.55 27.13
C SER A 236 -0.45 8.36 26.15
N GLY A 237 0.57 9.05 26.66
CA GLY A 237 1.46 9.90 25.86
C GLY A 237 1.99 9.15 24.62
N ASN A 238 1.78 9.74 23.43
CA ASN A 238 2.27 9.50 22.05
C ASN A 238 2.93 8.18 21.58
N LEU A 239 3.01 7.12 22.37
CA LEU A 239 3.91 5.98 22.10
C LEU A 239 3.18 4.64 21.89
N GLY A 240 1.84 4.64 21.85
CA GLY A 240 1.06 3.43 21.69
C GLY A 240 -0.04 3.58 20.64
N GLY A 241 0.13 2.89 19.52
CA GLY A 241 -0.96 2.54 18.61
C GLY A 241 -0.63 2.80 17.15
N ASP A 242 0.23 1.95 16.58
CA ASP A 242 0.97 2.30 15.39
C ASP A 242 0.95 1.20 14.31
N GLY A 243 0.69 1.61 13.08
CA GLY A 243 0.82 0.86 11.84
C GLY A 243 -0.21 -0.25 11.63
N ALA A 244 -0.70 -0.37 10.40
CA ALA A 244 -1.19 -1.66 9.92
C ALA A 244 -0.04 -2.69 9.91
N ILE A 245 1.16 -2.24 9.53
CA ILE A 245 2.44 -2.96 9.67
C ILE A 245 3.32 -2.16 10.63
N TYR A 246 3.79 -2.82 11.68
CA TYR A 246 4.71 -2.26 12.66
C TYR A 246 6.05 -3.01 12.61
N ILE A 247 7.14 -2.29 12.37
CA ILE A 247 8.50 -2.83 12.30
C ILE A 247 9.28 -2.30 13.49
N ARG A 248 9.85 -3.20 14.28
CA ARG A 248 10.71 -2.83 15.41
C ARG A 248 11.81 -3.85 15.66
N ASN A 249 12.81 -3.42 16.41
CA ASN A 249 13.82 -4.29 17.00
C ASN A 249 13.62 -4.40 18.53
N ASN A 250 14.11 -5.49 19.10
CA ASN A 250 14.20 -5.71 20.53
C ASN A 250 15.49 -5.09 21.07
N THR A 251 15.42 -4.59 22.30
CA THR A 251 16.44 -3.78 22.99
C THR A 251 17.60 -4.60 23.57
N VAL A 252 17.67 -5.91 23.34
CA VAL A 252 18.61 -6.79 24.08
C VAL A 252 19.57 -7.54 23.15
N GLU A 253 19.22 -7.71 21.87
CA GLU A 253 20.06 -8.45 20.92
C GLU A 253 20.51 -7.54 19.77
N PRO A 254 21.82 -7.42 19.50
CA PRO A 254 22.37 -6.47 18.52
C PRO A 254 22.14 -6.88 17.06
N LEU A 255 21.14 -7.70 16.75
CA LEU A 255 20.96 -8.31 15.43
C LEU A 255 19.53 -8.16 14.92
N MET A 256 19.25 -7.05 14.24
CA MET A 256 18.09 -6.96 13.36
C MET A 256 18.40 -7.72 12.07
N ASN A 257 17.54 -8.63 11.64
CA ASN A 257 17.61 -9.25 10.31
C ASN A 257 16.94 -8.36 9.26
N ASP A 258 17.10 -8.73 7.99
CA ASP A 258 16.42 -8.03 6.92
C ASP A 258 14.91 -8.06 7.12
N VAL A 259 14.29 -6.90 6.89
CA VAL A 259 12.84 -6.74 6.85
C VAL A 259 12.43 -6.48 5.43
N ASN A 260 11.53 -7.30 4.90
CA ASN A 260 11.05 -7.19 3.52
C ASN A 260 9.52 -7.05 3.53
N VAL A 261 9.01 -5.90 3.10
CA VAL A 261 7.58 -5.61 2.90
C VAL A 261 7.37 -5.38 1.41
N ILE A 262 6.90 -6.42 0.70
CA ILE A 262 6.94 -6.46 -0.77
C ILE A 262 5.56 -6.78 -1.37
N ASN A 263 5.13 -6.03 -2.40
CA ASN A 263 3.91 -6.31 -3.18
C ASN A 263 2.63 -6.41 -2.33
N ASN A 264 2.53 -5.67 -1.22
CA ASN A 264 1.35 -5.69 -0.35
C ASN A 264 0.33 -4.62 -0.74
N VAL A 265 -0.94 -4.87 -0.41
CA VAL A 265 -2.01 -3.89 -0.51
C VAL A 265 -2.53 -3.61 0.90
N VAL A 266 -2.32 -2.40 1.39
CA VAL A 266 -2.59 -1.97 2.76
C VAL A 266 -3.58 -0.82 2.74
N PHE A 267 -4.84 -1.03 3.15
CA PHE A 267 -5.86 0.01 2.96
C PHE A 267 -6.93 0.09 4.04
N ASN A 268 -7.55 1.26 4.20
CA ASN A 268 -8.62 1.51 5.18
C ASN A 268 -8.26 1.10 6.62
N ASN A 269 -6.98 1.07 6.98
CA ASN A 269 -6.59 0.80 8.35
C ASN A 269 -6.69 2.09 9.16
N SER A 270 -6.95 1.94 10.45
CA SER A 270 -7.05 3.06 11.39
C SER A 270 -6.17 2.81 12.62
N ALA A 271 -5.46 3.83 13.07
CA ALA A 271 -4.59 3.74 14.24
C ALA A 271 -4.49 5.11 14.91
N LYS A 272 -4.04 5.17 16.17
CA LYS A 272 -3.89 6.43 16.89
C LYS A 272 -2.95 7.40 16.17
N ASN A 273 -1.75 6.93 15.87
CA ASN A 273 -0.64 7.75 15.38
C ASN A 273 -0.35 7.53 13.89
N CYS A 274 -0.11 6.27 13.50
CA CYS A 274 0.27 5.93 12.13
C CYS A 274 -0.57 4.76 11.64
N SER A 275 -1.21 4.86 10.48
CA SER A 275 -2.19 3.83 10.06
C SER A 275 -1.70 2.91 8.95
N GLY A 276 -0.62 3.25 8.25
CA GLY A 276 -0.01 2.43 7.21
C GLY A 276 1.14 1.59 7.75
N ILE A 277 2.35 2.16 7.75
CA ILE A 277 3.59 1.53 8.24
C ILE A 277 4.23 2.38 9.32
N PHE A 278 4.56 1.76 10.44
CA PHE A 278 5.43 2.39 11.45
C PHE A 278 6.74 1.61 11.56
N ILE A 279 7.87 2.33 11.51
CA ILE A 279 9.21 1.80 11.76
C ILE A 279 9.72 2.45 13.04
N SER A 280 9.93 1.67 14.08
CA SER A 280 10.52 2.13 15.35
C SER A 280 11.77 1.32 15.66
N LEU A 281 12.93 1.95 15.51
CA LEU A 281 14.21 1.30 15.79
C LEU A 281 14.78 1.90 17.08
N ASN A 282 14.77 1.10 18.14
CA ASN A 282 15.34 1.46 19.42
C ASN A 282 16.77 0.89 19.49
N GLN A 283 17.76 1.74 19.79
CA GLN A 283 19.16 1.41 20.12
C GLN A 283 20.23 1.38 19.01
N THR A 284 21.46 1.50 19.52
CA THR A 284 22.82 1.33 18.97
C THR A 284 23.08 -0.07 18.39
N VAL A 285 22.15 -0.59 17.60
CA VAL A 285 22.34 -1.87 16.90
C VAL A 285 23.34 -1.65 15.76
N ASP A 286 24.29 -2.57 15.62
CA ASP A 286 25.21 -2.58 14.49
C ASP A 286 24.45 -3.00 13.21
N TYR A 287 23.93 -1.99 12.50
CA TYR A 287 23.20 -2.18 11.24
C TYR A 287 24.13 -2.32 10.02
N THR A 288 25.41 -2.65 10.17
CA THR A 288 26.37 -2.63 9.03
C THR A 288 26.00 -3.54 7.86
N THR A 289 25.12 -4.53 8.03
CA THR A 289 24.77 -5.51 6.98
C THR A 289 23.28 -5.67 6.68
N LYS A 290 22.38 -4.92 7.33
CA LYS A 290 20.95 -5.28 7.41
C LYS A 290 20.04 -4.20 6.83
N LYS A 291 18.98 -4.61 6.13
CA LYS A 291 18.14 -3.72 5.31
C LYS A 291 16.65 -3.85 5.63
N ILE A 292 15.95 -2.73 5.60
CA ILE A 292 14.49 -2.64 5.55
C ILE A 292 14.08 -2.28 4.12
N ASN A 293 13.48 -3.22 3.40
CA ASN A 293 12.98 -3.05 2.05
C ASN A 293 11.45 -2.95 2.05
N ILE A 294 10.92 -1.80 1.63
CA ILE A 294 9.48 -1.55 1.42
C ILE A 294 9.30 -1.30 -0.07
N VAL A 295 8.90 -2.31 -0.83
CA VAL A 295 8.96 -2.28 -2.30
C VAL A 295 7.63 -2.70 -2.93
N ASN A 296 7.18 -1.98 -3.96
CA ASN A 296 6.01 -2.35 -4.77
C ASN A 296 4.68 -2.46 -3.99
N ASN A 297 4.52 -1.75 -2.88
CA ASN A 297 3.30 -1.82 -2.09
C ASN A 297 2.30 -0.72 -2.48
N THR A 298 1.02 -0.95 -2.24
CA THR A 298 -0.04 0.06 -2.33
C THR A 298 -0.59 0.36 -0.94
N PHE A 299 -0.56 1.61 -0.53
CA PHE A 299 -1.15 2.10 0.71
C PHE A 299 -2.30 3.04 0.38
N ALA A 300 -3.54 2.66 0.69
CA ALA A 300 -4.71 3.45 0.32
C ALA A 300 -5.63 3.78 1.50
N ASN A 301 -6.07 5.03 1.64
CA ASN A 301 -7.13 5.41 2.58
C ASN A 301 -6.86 5.02 4.06
N ASN A 302 -5.60 4.91 4.45
CA ASN A 302 -5.25 4.67 5.85
C ASN A 302 -5.39 5.98 6.63
N LYS A 303 -5.95 5.90 7.84
CA LYS A 303 -6.31 7.07 8.65
C LYS A 303 -5.71 7.02 10.07
N ALA A 304 -4.89 8.01 10.41
CA ALA A 304 -4.54 8.29 11.81
C ALA A 304 -5.76 8.92 12.53
N ILE A 305 -6.02 8.51 13.78
CA ILE A 305 -7.19 8.94 14.56
C ILE A 305 -6.89 10.24 15.34
N THR A 306 -5.71 10.35 15.96
CA THR A 306 -5.41 11.47 16.89
C THR A 306 -4.03 12.09 16.71
N GLY A 307 -3.32 11.83 15.61
CA GLY A 307 -1.96 12.36 15.40
C GLY A 307 -1.75 12.91 13.99
N ASN A 308 -0.98 13.99 13.89
CA ASN A 308 -0.43 14.51 12.63
C ASN A 308 0.69 13.59 12.08
N GLU A 309 0.64 12.27 12.30
CA GLU A 309 1.76 11.36 12.02
C GLU A 309 1.51 10.40 10.83
N GLY A 310 0.37 10.55 10.15
CA GLY A 310 0.11 10.03 8.81
C GLY A 310 0.14 8.53 8.59
N PHE A 311 0.56 8.12 7.39
CA PHE A 311 0.59 6.72 6.98
C PHE A 311 1.95 6.06 7.16
N LEU A 312 3.06 6.82 7.18
CA LEU A 312 4.41 6.30 7.33
C LEU A 312 5.19 7.11 8.35
N LYS A 313 5.58 6.46 9.44
CA LYS A 313 6.43 7.06 10.47
C LYS A 313 7.71 6.25 10.62
N VAL A 314 8.85 6.94 10.70
CA VAL A 314 10.16 6.35 11.03
C VAL A 314 10.66 7.06 12.28
N SER A 315 10.72 6.33 13.41
CA SER A 315 11.22 6.83 14.69
C SER A 315 12.56 6.19 15.02
N LEU A 316 13.57 7.02 15.30
CA LEU A 316 14.93 6.63 15.67
C LEU A 316 15.31 7.19 17.06
N SER A 317 14.37 7.18 18.01
CA SER A 317 14.35 8.09 19.17
C SER A 317 15.46 7.93 20.20
N ASP A 318 16.27 6.85 20.19
CA ASP A 318 17.27 6.57 21.23
C ASP A 318 18.65 6.14 20.69
N ILE A 319 18.98 6.46 19.44
CA ILE A 319 20.32 6.15 18.90
C ILE A 319 21.30 7.23 19.34
N ALA A 320 22.06 6.97 20.42
CA ALA A 320 23.35 7.61 20.63
C ALA A 320 24.26 7.21 19.46
N LEU A 321 24.25 8.00 18.39
CA LEU A 321 25.09 7.80 17.21
C LEU A 321 26.54 8.05 17.60
N ASP A 322 27.24 6.97 17.93
CA ASP A 322 28.69 6.95 17.83
C ASP A 322 29.07 7.29 16.38
N ALA A 323 29.77 8.42 16.20
CA ALA A 323 30.08 9.01 14.91
C ALA A 323 30.88 8.07 13.98
N ALA A 324 31.42 6.97 14.50
CA ALA A 324 32.19 5.97 13.77
C ALA A 324 31.35 4.94 12.96
N VAL A 325 30.03 4.80 13.19
CA VAL A 325 29.18 3.76 12.55
C VAL A 325 28.43 4.29 11.31
N ASN A 326 28.75 5.50 10.87
CA ASN A 326 27.93 6.31 9.95
C ASN A 326 28.23 6.14 8.44
N THR A 327 28.64 4.95 7.98
CA THR A 327 29.18 4.79 6.60
C THR A 327 28.37 3.91 5.63
N SER A 328 27.19 3.39 5.97
CA SER A 328 26.41 2.57 5.01
C SER A 328 25.04 3.17 4.61
N PRO A 329 24.93 3.80 3.41
CA PRO A 329 23.72 4.43 2.86
C PRO A 329 22.55 3.53 2.43
N ASP A 330 22.56 2.22 2.70
CA ASP A 330 21.63 1.29 2.04
C ASP A 330 20.60 0.63 2.97
N LYS A 331 20.30 1.23 4.13
CA LYS A 331 19.62 0.52 5.23
C LYS A 331 18.09 0.55 5.17
N ILE A 332 17.49 1.59 4.58
CA ILE A 332 16.03 1.65 4.37
C ILE A 332 15.75 1.99 2.90
N ASN A 333 15.13 1.06 2.20
CA ASN A 333 14.82 1.13 0.78
C ASN A 333 13.30 1.20 0.60
N ILE A 334 12.77 2.34 0.15
CA ILE A 334 11.32 2.56 -0.05
C ILE A 334 11.06 2.87 -1.52
N ASN A 335 10.84 1.83 -2.33
CA ASN A 335 10.82 1.97 -3.80
C ASN A 335 9.54 1.47 -4.45
N ASN A 336 9.07 2.21 -5.46
CA ASN A 336 7.92 1.86 -6.30
C ASN A 336 6.63 1.59 -5.50
N ASN A 337 6.38 2.39 -4.46
CA ASN A 337 5.15 2.27 -3.67
C ASN A 337 4.11 3.31 -4.14
N ILE A 338 2.83 2.95 -4.02
CA ILE A 338 1.69 3.81 -4.33
C ILE A 338 1.05 4.26 -3.01
N PHE A 339 0.81 5.57 -2.84
CA PHE A 339 0.16 6.12 -1.66
C PHE A 339 -1.04 6.96 -2.09
N TRP A 340 -2.26 6.49 -1.81
CA TRP A 340 -3.48 7.10 -2.33
C TRP A 340 -4.52 7.37 -1.23
N GLY A 341 -5.07 8.58 -1.16
CA GLY A 341 -6.15 8.93 -0.23
C GLY A 341 -5.84 8.76 1.27
N ASN A 342 -4.57 8.59 1.65
CA ASN A 342 -4.20 8.48 3.06
C ASN A 342 -4.33 9.86 3.73
N LYS A 343 -5.03 9.91 4.87
CA LYS A 343 -5.24 11.17 5.59
C LYS A 343 -3.99 11.54 6.38
N ASP A 344 -3.59 12.82 6.30
CA ASP A 344 -2.53 13.45 7.10
C ASP A 344 -1.11 12.93 6.83
N VAL A 345 -0.61 12.96 5.58
CA VAL A 345 0.75 12.51 5.21
C VAL A 345 1.85 13.25 5.97
N ALA A 346 2.24 12.80 7.16
CA ALA A 346 3.45 13.23 7.81
C ALA A 346 4.52 12.16 7.65
N VAL A 347 5.54 12.45 6.85
CA VAL A 347 6.79 11.70 6.90
C VAL A 347 7.55 12.26 8.09
N ALA A 348 7.45 11.57 9.23
CA ALA A 348 7.99 12.06 10.48
C ALA A 348 9.49 12.37 10.44
N THR A 349 9.85 13.34 11.29
CA THR A 349 11.16 13.93 11.53
C THR A 349 12.27 12.90 11.65
N VAL A 350 13.10 12.80 10.60
CA VAL A 350 14.40 12.15 10.69
C VAL A 350 15.33 13.09 11.47
N PRO A 351 15.90 12.68 12.62
CA PRO A 351 16.95 13.46 13.27
C PRO A 351 18.10 13.71 12.30
N THR A 352 18.57 14.95 12.22
CA THR A 352 19.43 15.56 11.18
C THR A 352 20.77 14.89 10.88
N ALA A 353 21.18 13.85 11.60
CA ALA A 353 22.58 13.46 11.66
C ALA A 353 22.99 12.17 10.91
N SER A 354 22.08 11.35 10.36
CA SER A 354 22.51 9.97 10.03
C SER A 354 21.71 9.12 9.05
N ILE A 355 20.82 9.68 8.23
CA ILE A 355 20.27 8.89 7.11
C ILE A 355 21.07 9.19 5.86
N ALA A 356 21.91 8.24 5.47
CA ALA A 356 22.60 8.28 4.19
C ALA A 356 21.64 7.69 3.14
N LYS A 357 21.17 8.55 2.22
CA LYS A 357 20.34 8.30 1.03
C LYS A 357 19.06 7.45 1.19
N THR A 358 17.93 8.08 1.52
CA THR A 358 16.61 7.49 1.24
C THR A 358 16.17 7.88 -0.16
N THR A 359 16.03 6.90 -1.06
CA THR A 359 15.39 7.11 -2.36
C THR A 359 13.91 6.81 -2.20
N PHE A 360 13.06 7.80 -2.44
CA PHE A 360 11.63 7.57 -2.55
C PHE A 360 11.23 7.70 -4.03
N THR A 361 10.75 6.59 -4.59
CA THR A 361 10.17 6.56 -5.94
C THR A 361 8.68 6.35 -5.81
N TYR A 362 7.89 7.37 -6.16
CA TYR A 362 6.43 7.37 -6.05
C TYR A 362 5.78 7.39 -7.44
N ASN A 363 4.71 6.61 -7.61
CA ASN A 363 3.91 6.66 -8.84
C ASN A 363 2.69 7.58 -8.73
N ALA A 364 2.15 7.79 -7.51
CA ALA A 364 1.03 8.70 -7.24
C ALA A 364 1.02 9.11 -5.76
N ILE A 365 0.85 10.41 -5.46
CA ILE A 365 0.62 10.94 -4.11
C ILE A 365 -0.50 11.97 -4.18
N GLU A 366 -1.56 11.74 -3.42
CA GLU A 366 -2.59 12.74 -3.13
C GLU A 366 -2.43 13.15 -1.65
N GLY A 367 -1.66 14.22 -1.37
CA GLY A 367 -1.38 14.69 -0.02
C GLY A 367 -0.16 15.62 0.10
N SER A 368 0.04 16.25 1.25
CA SER A 368 1.20 17.11 1.54
C SER A 368 2.27 16.34 2.31
N ILE A 369 3.51 16.26 1.83
CA ILE A 369 4.64 15.75 2.62
C ILE A 369 5.21 16.90 3.47
N SER A 370 5.27 16.73 4.79
CA SER A 370 5.93 17.65 5.73
C SER A 370 6.91 16.92 6.65
N GLY A 371 7.93 17.61 7.18
CA GLY A 371 8.83 17.07 8.22
C GLY A 371 10.17 16.51 7.73
N LEU A 372 10.50 16.66 6.45
CA LEU A 372 11.79 16.23 5.91
C LEU A 372 12.91 17.18 6.35
N ASN A 373 13.88 16.67 7.12
CA ASN A 373 15.11 17.41 7.43
C ASN A 373 16.22 16.96 6.46
N ALA A 374 16.68 17.87 5.62
CA ALA A 374 16.99 17.54 4.23
C ALA A 374 18.48 17.73 3.89
N SER A 375 19.31 16.76 4.26
CA SER A 375 20.66 16.64 3.70
C SER A 375 20.81 15.47 2.71
N ASN A 376 19.93 14.46 2.75
CA ASN A 376 20.16 13.16 2.07
C ASN A 376 18.91 12.48 1.47
N ILE A 377 17.85 13.22 1.12
CA ILE A 377 16.63 12.63 0.55
C ILE A 377 16.59 12.88 -0.95
N SER A 378 16.52 11.82 -1.76
CA SER A 378 16.23 11.91 -3.20
C SER A 378 14.77 11.54 -3.44
N LEU A 379 13.96 12.51 -3.82
CA LEU A 379 12.57 12.32 -4.23
C LEU A 379 12.54 12.22 -5.76
N SER A 380 11.96 11.15 -6.29
CA SER A 380 11.66 11.04 -7.72
C SER A 380 10.22 10.61 -7.92
N ALA A 381 9.46 11.42 -8.66
CA ALA A 381 8.11 11.08 -9.11
C ALA A 381 8.19 10.89 -10.62
N THR A 382 7.66 9.76 -11.12
CA THR A 382 7.79 9.42 -12.54
C THR A 382 6.58 9.82 -13.37
N ASN A 383 5.39 10.06 -12.79
CA ASN A 383 4.14 10.08 -13.57
C ASN A 383 2.96 11.00 -13.11
N GLU A 384 3.08 11.97 -12.20
CA GLU A 384 1.90 12.80 -11.79
C GLU A 384 2.12 14.32 -11.60
N THR A 385 1.01 15.06 -11.81
CA THR A 385 0.86 16.52 -11.97
C THR A 385 0.56 17.32 -10.69
N ASN A 386 0.45 16.72 -9.50
CA ASN A 386 -0.03 17.44 -8.29
C ASN A 386 0.71 17.08 -6.98
N VAL A 387 2.03 16.96 -6.99
CA VAL A 387 2.78 16.76 -5.72
C VAL A 387 3.17 18.11 -5.11
N LYS A 388 2.44 18.54 -4.06
CA LYS A 388 2.80 19.75 -3.29
C LYS A 388 3.83 19.40 -2.22
N PHE A 389 5.09 19.73 -2.48
CA PHE A 389 6.16 19.66 -1.47
C PHE A 389 6.18 20.94 -0.63
N THR A 390 5.99 20.81 0.69
CA THR A 390 6.22 21.92 1.63
C THR A 390 7.53 21.66 2.37
N LEU A 391 8.62 22.26 1.91
CA LEU A 391 9.93 22.12 2.54
C LEU A 391 10.10 23.15 3.67
N PRO A 392 10.37 22.73 4.91
CA PRO A 392 10.84 23.65 5.94
C PRO A 392 12.28 24.05 5.63
N SER A 393 12.54 25.34 5.38
CA SER A 393 13.86 25.99 5.28
C SER A 393 15.03 25.12 4.79
N ILE A 394 15.36 25.21 3.50
CA ILE A 394 16.46 24.47 2.87
C ILE A 394 17.79 24.86 3.52
N THR A 395 18.44 23.91 4.20
CA THR A 395 19.87 23.99 4.51
C THR A 395 20.69 23.41 3.36
N THR A 396 21.88 23.98 3.13
CA THR A 396 22.83 23.60 2.07
C THR A 396 23.10 22.08 2.05
N GLY A 397 22.85 21.41 0.91
CA GLY A 397 23.12 19.98 0.70
C GLY A 397 22.06 19.19 -0.06
N CYS A 398 20.84 19.73 -0.19
CA CYS A 398 19.79 19.13 -1.03
C CYS A 398 20.12 19.21 -2.53
N SER A 399 20.06 18.08 -3.24
CA SER A 399 19.95 18.06 -4.69
C SER A 399 18.62 17.45 -5.09
N ILE A 400 17.76 18.26 -5.72
CA ILE A 400 16.62 17.76 -6.49
C ILE A 400 17.18 17.56 -7.91
N THR A 401 17.20 16.32 -8.41
CA THR A 401 17.68 16.06 -9.77
C THR A 401 16.72 16.69 -10.77
N LYS A 402 17.31 17.42 -11.73
CA LYS A 402 16.61 18.27 -12.69
C LYS A 402 15.55 17.55 -13.53
N SER A 403 15.62 16.24 -13.75
CA SER A 403 14.57 15.53 -14.51
C SER A 403 13.21 15.47 -13.80
N VAL A 404 13.19 15.56 -12.46
CA VAL A 404 11.95 15.66 -11.67
C VAL A 404 11.38 17.07 -11.78
N ILE A 405 12.26 18.08 -11.80
CA ILE A 405 11.90 19.48 -11.97
C ILE A 405 11.41 19.75 -13.40
N ASP A 406 12.05 19.21 -14.43
CA ASP A 406 11.64 19.45 -15.82
C ASP A 406 10.25 18.84 -16.14
N ASN A 407 9.82 17.79 -15.44
CA ASN A 407 8.47 17.23 -15.53
C ASN A 407 7.43 17.93 -14.63
N LEU A 408 7.85 18.52 -13.49
CA LEU A 408 6.99 19.31 -12.61
C LEU A 408 6.81 20.76 -13.09
N ILE A 409 7.86 21.35 -13.66
CA ILE A 409 7.83 22.69 -14.27
C ILE A 409 7.06 22.63 -15.59
N SER A 410 7.29 21.62 -16.45
CA SER A 410 6.55 21.52 -17.73
C SER A 410 5.06 21.25 -17.61
N ALA A 411 4.55 20.85 -16.43
CA ALA A 411 3.12 20.68 -16.19
C ALA A 411 2.42 21.94 -15.63
N ASP A 412 3.16 22.95 -15.15
CA ASP A 412 2.62 24.21 -14.61
C ASP A 412 3.09 25.46 -15.39
N GLU A 413 3.63 25.29 -16.60
CA GLU A 413 4.01 26.43 -17.47
C GLU A 413 2.84 27.07 -18.24
N ASN A 414 1.58 26.67 -18.00
CA ASN A 414 0.43 27.44 -18.53
C ASN A 414 0.11 28.72 -17.76
N SER A 415 0.98 29.11 -16.81
CA SER A 415 1.02 30.46 -16.27
C SER A 415 2.40 31.11 -16.38
N ALA A 416 3.21 30.73 -17.38
CA ALA A 416 4.11 31.72 -17.95
C ALA A 416 3.24 32.91 -18.37
N THR A 417 3.44 34.06 -17.73
CA THR A 417 3.09 35.31 -18.37
C THR A 417 3.85 35.25 -19.69
N ILE A 418 3.14 35.02 -20.80
CA ILE A 418 3.70 35.21 -22.13
C ILE A 418 4.21 36.64 -22.07
N GLN A 419 5.53 36.80 -21.90
CA GLN A 419 6.14 38.07 -22.22
C GLN A 419 5.63 38.37 -23.61
N ALA A 420 4.97 39.51 -23.78
CA ALA A 420 4.46 39.97 -25.04
C ALA A 420 5.64 40.20 -25.99
N THR A 421 6.24 39.11 -26.46
CA THR A 421 7.16 39.12 -27.58
C THR A 421 6.25 39.28 -28.77
N ASN A 422 6.30 40.46 -29.36
CA ASN A 422 5.62 40.78 -30.59
C ASN A 422 6.01 39.75 -31.66
N TRP A 423 5.12 38.81 -31.97
CA TRP A 423 5.31 37.78 -32.99
C TRP A 423 5.05 38.30 -34.41
N SER A 424 5.01 39.63 -34.59
CA SER A 424 4.99 40.22 -35.91
C SER A 424 6.30 39.86 -36.63
N ILE A 425 6.18 39.17 -37.75
CA ILE A 425 7.26 39.15 -38.73
C ILE A 425 7.55 40.63 -39.06
N SER A 426 8.83 41.03 -38.98
CA SER A 426 9.25 42.39 -39.35
C SER A 426 8.60 42.78 -40.68
N GLY A 427 8.07 44.00 -40.80
CA GLY A 427 7.48 44.50 -42.06
C GLY A 427 8.44 44.51 -43.25
N THR A 428 9.75 44.30 -43.00
CA THR A 428 10.80 44.14 -44.01
C THR A 428 11.15 42.69 -44.34
N SER A 429 10.50 41.70 -43.73
CA SER A 429 10.75 40.29 -44.01
C SER A 429 10.32 39.93 -45.42
N ALA A 430 11.19 39.19 -46.12
CA ALA A 430 10.89 38.64 -47.44
C ALA A 430 9.61 37.76 -47.44
N CYS A 431 9.22 37.20 -46.29
CA CYS A 431 8.03 36.35 -46.17
C CYS A 431 6.70 37.13 -46.15
N VAL A 432 6.70 38.44 -45.88
CA VAL A 432 5.45 39.23 -45.73
C VAL A 432 4.87 39.68 -47.07
N ASN A 433 5.64 39.63 -48.16
CA ASN A 433 5.16 40.17 -49.44
C ASN A 433 5.71 39.51 -50.71
N ALA A 434 6.42 38.38 -50.64
CA ALA A 434 7.10 37.88 -51.83
C ALA A 434 6.18 37.15 -52.82
N GLY A 435 5.15 36.43 -52.38
CA GLY A 435 4.31 35.59 -53.26
C GLY A 435 5.10 34.67 -54.21
N SER A 436 6.39 34.44 -53.90
CA SER A 436 7.41 33.88 -54.78
C SER A 436 8.58 33.38 -53.93
N THR A 437 8.99 32.14 -54.19
CA THR A 437 10.10 31.44 -53.52
C THR A 437 11.49 31.98 -53.92
N ALA A 438 11.58 32.78 -54.99
CA ALA A 438 12.83 33.35 -55.47
C ALA A 438 13.50 34.30 -54.46
N ALA A 439 12.70 34.95 -53.60
CA ALA A 439 13.21 35.84 -52.55
C ALA A 439 13.88 35.07 -51.38
N LEU A 440 13.46 33.82 -51.13
CA LEU A 440 14.07 32.96 -50.10
C LEU A 440 15.45 32.45 -50.53
N THR A 441 15.61 32.13 -51.82
CA THR A 441 16.89 31.67 -52.39
C THR A 441 17.92 32.79 -52.47
N ALA A 442 17.50 34.03 -52.74
CA ALA A 442 18.41 35.18 -52.82
C ALA A 442 18.95 35.66 -51.46
N THR A 443 18.29 35.31 -50.36
CA THR A 443 18.62 35.78 -49.00
C THR A 443 19.29 34.73 -48.11
N GLY A 444 19.45 33.49 -48.60
CA GLY A 444 20.10 32.40 -47.84
C GLY A 444 19.27 31.87 -46.67
N ILE A 445 17.97 32.12 -46.65
CA ILE A 445 17.07 31.69 -45.56
C ILE A 445 16.70 30.22 -45.77
N THR A 446 17.02 29.37 -44.78
CA THR A 446 16.83 27.90 -44.84
C THR A 446 15.59 27.39 -44.08
N VAL A 447 14.75 28.28 -43.55
CA VAL A 447 13.58 27.89 -42.76
C VAL A 447 12.44 27.48 -43.69
N THR A 448 12.23 26.18 -43.87
CA THR A 448 11.21 25.62 -44.77
C THR A 448 9.90 25.25 -44.09
N THR A 449 9.84 25.29 -42.74
CA THR A 449 8.66 24.89 -41.96
C THR A 449 8.13 26.02 -41.06
N ASP A 450 6.82 26.01 -40.77
CA ASP A 450 6.15 26.92 -39.84
C ASP A 450 6.31 26.48 -38.38
N PHE A 451 5.75 27.25 -37.43
CA PHE A 451 5.85 26.94 -36.00
C PHE A 451 5.05 25.68 -35.59
N ALA A 452 4.05 25.28 -36.37
CA ALA A 452 3.33 24.03 -36.19
C ALA A 452 4.03 22.84 -36.87
N GLY A 453 5.17 23.09 -37.53
CA GLY A 453 5.96 22.08 -38.23
C GLY A 453 5.47 21.76 -39.65
N ASN A 454 4.55 22.54 -40.22
CA ASN A 454 4.08 22.36 -41.60
C ASN A 454 5.02 23.03 -42.59
N ASP A 455 5.12 22.51 -43.82
CA ASP A 455 5.93 23.13 -44.87
C ASP A 455 5.36 24.50 -45.28
N ARG A 456 6.21 25.54 -45.26
CA ARG A 456 5.87 26.90 -45.72
C ARG A 456 5.87 27.04 -47.23
N ILE A 457 6.50 26.11 -47.95
CA ILE A 457 6.66 26.20 -49.41
C ILE A 457 5.66 25.22 -50.05
N PHE A 458 4.61 25.77 -50.65
CA PHE A 458 3.65 24.98 -51.41
C PHE A 458 3.95 25.12 -52.91
N GLY A 459 4.40 24.03 -53.54
CA GLY A 459 4.82 24.02 -54.95
C GLY A 459 6.12 24.78 -55.18
N THR A 460 6.34 25.32 -56.38
CA THR A 460 7.57 26.04 -56.73
C THR A 460 7.47 27.55 -56.58
N THR A 461 6.27 28.11 -56.37
CA THR A 461 6.05 29.57 -56.45
C THR A 461 5.33 30.18 -55.26
N SER A 462 4.73 29.40 -54.35
CA SER A 462 3.88 29.93 -53.27
C SER A 462 4.50 29.71 -51.88
N ILE A 463 4.45 30.74 -51.06
CA ILE A 463 4.83 30.69 -49.64
C ILE A 463 3.54 30.83 -48.82
N ASP A 464 3.27 29.86 -47.97
CA ASP A 464 2.17 29.89 -47.00
C ASP A 464 2.67 30.52 -45.69
N ILE A 465 2.03 31.61 -45.30
CA ILE A 465 2.19 32.28 -44.01
C ILE A 465 1.19 31.60 -43.07
N GLY A 466 1.63 30.49 -42.47
CA GLY A 466 0.76 29.57 -41.72
C GLY A 466 -0.18 30.26 -40.72
N ALA A 467 -1.24 29.56 -40.32
CA ALA A 467 -2.42 30.07 -39.59
C ALA A 467 -2.19 30.86 -38.28
N TYR A 468 -0.94 30.99 -37.83
CA TYR A 468 -0.52 31.68 -36.62
C TYR A 468 0.30 32.96 -36.88
N GLU A 469 0.47 33.37 -38.14
CA GLU A 469 1.25 34.53 -38.53
C GLU A 469 0.34 35.60 -39.15
N THR A 470 0.41 36.84 -38.64
CA THR A 470 -0.43 37.95 -39.15
C THR A 470 0.44 39.05 -39.72
N SER A 471 0.01 39.67 -40.82
CA SER A 471 0.78 40.67 -41.58
C SER A 471 0.66 42.11 -41.03
N GLY A 472 0.25 42.32 -39.78
CA GLY A 472 0.11 43.69 -39.27
C GLY A 472 -0.37 43.83 -37.83
N THR A 473 -0.10 45.02 -37.29
CA THR A 473 -0.30 45.54 -35.92
C THR A 473 -1.76 45.60 -35.45
N THR A 474 -2.47 44.48 -35.46
CA THR A 474 -3.79 44.40 -34.81
C THR A 474 -3.61 43.62 -33.51
N ALA A 475 -3.80 44.31 -32.39
CA ALA A 475 -3.75 43.69 -31.07
C ALA A 475 -4.69 42.49 -31.03
N VAL A 476 -4.14 41.32 -30.72
CA VAL A 476 -4.91 40.10 -30.49
C VAL A 476 -5.82 40.36 -29.30
N GLU A 477 -7.13 40.47 -29.52
CA GLU A 477 -8.08 40.35 -28.42
C GLU A 477 -7.86 39.00 -27.75
N THR A 478 -7.55 39.01 -26.46
CA THR A 478 -7.34 37.82 -25.66
C THR A 478 -8.59 36.93 -25.72
N THR A 479 -8.48 35.82 -26.45
CA THR A 479 -9.53 34.83 -26.60
C THR A 479 -10.02 34.40 -25.21
N LYS A 480 -11.34 34.55 -24.97
CA LYS A 480 -12.02 34.13 -23.73
C LYS A 480 -11.64 32.68 -23.38
N LYS A 481 -10.89 32.47 -22.29
CA LYS A 481 -10.60 31.14 -21.75
C LYS A 481 -11.91 30.45 -21.37
N ASN A 482 -12.21 29.35 -22.05
CA ASN A 482 -13.22 28.39 -21.58
C ASN A 482 -12.55 27.52 -20.51
N GLU A 483 -12.83 27.78 -19.24
CA GLU A 483 -12.31 26.96 -18.14
C GLU A 483 -13.25 25.77 -17.89
N PHE A 484 -12.64 24.59 -17.72
CA PHE A 484 -13.29 23.41 -17.18
C PHE A 484 -13.00 23.34 -15.68
N GLN A 485 -14.04 23.18 -14.86
CA GLN A 485 -13.90 23.07 -13.40
C GLN A 485 -14.52 21.76 -12.90
N LEU A 486 -13.84 21.12 -11.96
CA LEU A 486 -14.32 19.92 -11.26
C LEU A 486 -15.09 20.35 -10.01
N ILE A 487 -16.34 19.90 -9.87
CA ILE A 487 -17.20 20.29 -8.74
C ILE A 487 -17.84 19.04 -8.12
N SER A 488 -17.65 18.87 -6.81
CA SER A 488 -18.41 17.93 -5.98
C SER A 488 -19.65 18.62 -5.44
N VAL A 489 -20.83 18.04 -5.64
CA VAL A 489 -22.09 18.60 -5.15
C VAL A 489 -22.90 17.65 -4.32
N ALA A 490 -23.55 18.21 -3.31
CA ALA A 490 -24.52 17.54 -2.44
C ALA A 490 -25.88 18.25 -2.57
N GLY A 491 -26.50 18.15 -3.75
CA GLY A 491 -27.86 18.67 -4.00
C GLY A 491 -28.04 19.61 -5.19
N GLY A 492 -26.95 20.03 -5.86
CA GLY A 492 -27.01 20.85 -7.07
C GLY A 492 -25.87 21.87 -7.16
N ILE A 493 -25.75 22.56 -8.30
CA ILE A 493 -24.75 23.58 -8.59
C ILE A 493 -25.44 24.91 -8.88
N GLN A 494 -25.01 26.00 -8.24
CA GLN A 494 -25.37 27.35 -8.69
C GLN A 494 -24.29 27.86 -9.65
N LEU A 495 -24.71 28.23 -10.86
CA LEU A 495 -23.82 28.78 -11.88
C LEU A 495 -24.19 30.24 -12.10
N ASP A 496 -23.17 31.08 -12.28
CA ASP A 496 -23.30 32.49 -12.67
C ASP A 496 -22.51 32.74 -13.97
N ALA A 497 -22.87 31.98 -15.02
CA ALA A 497 -22.26 32.06 -16.35
C ALA A 497 -23.27 32.49 -17.41
N VAL A 498 -22.78 33.09 -18.50
CA VAL A 498 -23.63 33.36 -19.68
C VAL A 498 -24.18 32.05 -20.25
N SER A 499 -23.34 31.02 -20.35
CA SER A 499 -23.73 29.66 -20.69
C SER A 499 -22.83 28.64 -19.99
N ALA A 500 -23.38 27.47 -19.66
CA ALA A 500 -22.59 26.36 -19.15
C ALA A 500 -23.02 25.00 -19.74
N GLN A 501 -22.10 24.04 -19.64
CA GLN A 501 -22.33 22.61 -19.87
C GLN A 501 -21.85 21.85 -18.64
N VAL A 502 -22.62 20.86 -18.20
CA VAL A 502 -22.25 19.96 -17.09
C VAL A 502 -22.14 18.54 -17.63
N PHE A 503 -21.06 17.86 -17.27
CA PHE A 503 -20.75 16.49 -17.66
C PHE A 503 -20.59 15.61 -16.41
N ASN A 504 -20.98 14.34 -16.50
CA ASN A 504 -20.60 13.34 -15.51
C ASN A 504 -19.17 12.82 -15.76
N PHE A 505 -18.64 11.98 -14.88
CA PHE A 505 -17.27 11.44 -14.98
C PHE A 505 -17.08 10.46 -16.15
N SER A 506 -18.17 9.94 -16.72
CA SER A 506 -18.12 9.16 -17.96
C SER A 506 -18.04 10.04 -19.21
N GLY A 507 -17.97 11.38 -19.05
CA GLY A 507 -17.92 12.34 -20.15
C GLY A 507 -19.28 12.64 -20.79
N GLN A 508 -20.38 12.10 -20.26
CA GLN A 508 -21.71 12.35 -20.79
C GLN A 508 -22.20 13.73 -20.34
N GLN A 509 -22.61 14.57 -21.30
CA GLN A 509 -23.25 15.84 -21.01
C GLN A 509 -24.63 15.59 -20.40
N ILE A 510 -24.82 16.00 -19.15
CA ILE A 510 -26.09 15.84 -18.42
C ILE A 510 -26.91 17.12 -18.41
N TRP A 511 -26.29 18.27 -18.68
CA TRP A 511 -26.97 19.55 -18.71
C TRP A 511 -26.26 20.57 -19.62
N LYS A 512 -27.03 21.46 -20.27
CA LYS A 512 -26.53 22.60 -21.06
C LYS A 512 -27.57 23.73 -21.08
N GLY A 513 -27.14 24.97 -20.89
CA GLY A 513 -28.03 26.14 -20.95
C GLY A 513 -27.38 27.45 -20.54
N ASN A 514 -28.17 28.53 -20.55
CA ASN A 514 -27.77 29.85 -20.08
C ASN A 514 -28.08 29.97 -18.58
N VAL A 515 -27.09 30.36 -17.77
CA VAL A 515 -27.14 30.21 -16.29
C VAL A 515 -26.69 31.48 -15.58
N LYS A 516 -27.28 32.63 -15.90
CA LYS A 516 -27.05 33.82 -15.06
C LYS A 516 -27.87 33.67 -13.78
N GLY A 517 -27.24 33.21 -12.70
CA GLY A 517 -27.84 33.05 -11.38
C GLY A 517 -28.83 31.87 -11.24
N GLN A 518 -28.67 30.80 -12.03
CA GLN A 518 -29.55 29.63 -11.96
C GLN A 518 -28.97 28.52 -11.07
N PHE A 519 -29.86 27.85 -10.33
CA PHE A 519 -29.57 26.62 -9.60
C PHE A 519 -29.94 25.40 -10.45
N ILE A 520 -29.00 24.48 -10.61
CA ILE A 520 -29.18 23.21 -11.31
C ILE A 520 -29.21 22.11 -10.26
N ALA A 521 -30.38 21.51 -10.04
CA ALA A 521 -30.51 20.33 -9.18
C ALA A 521 -29.79 19.14 -9.83
N LEU A 522 -28.80 18.58 -9.14
CA LEU A 522 -28.06 17.41 -9.56
C LEU A 522 -28.01 16.39 -8.41
N PRO A 523 -28.08 15.08 -8.69
CA PRO A 523 -27.80 14.06 -7.69
C PRO A 523 -26.44 14.28 -7.03
N ALA A 524 -26.29 13.83 -5.78
CA ALA A 524 -25.01 13.89 -5.10
C ALA A 524 -23.93 13.17 -5.91
N GLY A 525 -22.82 13.85 -6.20
CA GLY A 525 -21.79 13.33 -7.07
C GLY A 525 -20.78 14.37 -7.50
N ASN A 526 -19.82 13.93 -8.31
CA ASN A 526 -18.80 14.79 -8.90
C ASN A 526 -19.15 15.07 -10.36
N TYR A 527 -18.94 16.31 -10.83
CA TYR A 527 -19.24 16.74 -12.20
C TYR A 527 -18.14 17.64 -12.77
N ILE A 528 -18.06 17.70 -14.10
CA ILE A 528 -17.20 18.63 -14.83
C ILE A 528 -18.09 19.73 -15.40
N VAL A 529 -17.79 20.99 -15.10
CA VAL A 529 -18.53 22.15 -15.61
C VAL A 529 -17.65 22.93 -16.58
N LYS A 530 -18.20 23.25 -17.76
CA LYS A 530 -17.59 24.15 -18.74
C LYS A 530 -18.42 25.43 -18.80
N ALA A 531 -17.86 26.57 -18.43
CA ALA A 531 -18.56 27.86 -18.39
C ALA A 531 -17.87 28.91 -19.30
N THR A 532 -18.63 29.81 -19.90
CA THR A 532 -18.13 30.83 -20.85
C THR A 532 -17.60 32.13 -20.23
N THR A 533 -17.58 32.27 -18.90
CA THR A 533 -17.05 33.45 -18.19
C THR A 533 -16.31 33.08 -16.90
N ALA A 534 -15.13 33.68 -16.68
CA ALA A 534 -14.11 33.28 -15.69
C ALA A 534 -14.47 33.41 -14.20
N ASN A 535 -15.63 34.00 -13.84
CA ASN A 535 -16.02 34.25 -12.43
C ASN A 535 -17.25 33.44 -11.98
N ALA A 536 -17.64 32.39 -12.72
CA ALA A 536 -19.00 31.88 -12.70
C ALA A 536 -19.34 30.77 -11.67
N VAL A 537 -18.39 30.28 -10.88
CA VAL A 537 -18.62 29.13 -10.00
C VAL A 537 -18.32 29.51 -8.56
N GLN A 538 -19.38 29.85 -7.82
CA GLN A 538 -19.31 29.94 -6.37
C GLN A 538 -19.74 28.60 -5.77
N ASN A 539 -18.83 27.98 -5.02
CA ASN A 539 -19.09 26.73 -4.33
C ASN A 539 -19.97 27.02 -3.10
N ILE A 540 -21.30 26.89 -3.23
CA ILE A 540 -22.22 27.12 -2.11
C ILE A 540 -22.23 25.87 -1.23
N GLY A 541 -21.33 25.86 -0.25
CA GLY A 541 -21.37 24.91 0.85
C GLY A 541 -22.66 25.08 1.65
N LYS A 542 -23.52 24.06 1.58
CA LYS A 542 -24.82 23.89 2.27
C LYS A 542 -26.01 24.66 1.67
N VAL A 543 -26.77 23.95 0.84
CA VAL A 543 -28.20 24.21 0.66
C VAL A 543 -28.93 23.54 1.83
N SER A 544 -29.45 24.32 2.79
CA SER A 544 -30.46 23.82 3.72
C SER A 544 -31.76 23.62 2.94
N VAL A 545 -32.17 22.37 2.77
CA VAL A 545 -33.47 22.00 2.21
C VAL A 545 -34.55 22.49 3.19
N LYS A 546 -35.51 23.30 2.71
CA LYS A 546 -36.80 23.50 3.37
C LYS A 546 -37.78 22.45 2.86
#